data_AF-A0A2E6LP14-F1
#
_entry.id   AF-A0A2E6LP14-F1
#
_cell.length_a   1.000
_cell.length_b   1.000
_cell.length_c   1.000
_cell.angle_alpha   90.00
_cell.angle_beta   90.00
_cell.angle_gamma   90.00
#
_symmetry.space_group_name_H-M   'P 1'
#
loop_
_entity.id
_entity.type
_entity.pdbx_description
1 polymer ?
#
loop_
_entity_poly.entity_id
_entity_poly.type
_entity_poly.pdbx_seq_one_letter_code
_entity_poly.pdbx_strand_id
1 'polypeptide(L)'
;MLSIAAGFLASHTLVSEVFRKAGIKSDLDLIEENFITQCPSCGESFPLSECSVADDEDGTIYSRRCCDATILIVSSPIDIPRKGYGYRLKDYVIRNATDIRFGKVLIPASPDALAGTGKGE
;
A
#
# COMPACT_ATOMS: atom_id res chain seq x y z
N MET A 1 -19.65 -2.67 -33.97
CA MET A 1 -19.34 -3.37 -32.71
C MET A 1 -19.19 -2.29 -31.64
N LEU A 2 -20.12 -2.23 -30.70
CA LEU A 2 -20.17 -1.21 -29.67
C LEU A 2 -19.20 -1.63 -28.56
N SER A 3 -17.99 -1.07 -28.52
CA SER A 3 -17.09 -1.24 -27.38
C SER A 3 -17.65 -0.48 -26.20
N ILE A 4 -18.24 -1.21 -25.25
CA ILE A 4 -18.60 -0.68 -23.94
C ILE A 4 -17.28 -0.51 -23.19
N ALA A 5 -16.73 0.70 -23.23
CA ALA A 5 -15.72 1.11 -22.26
C ALA A 5 -16.45 1.23 -20.91
N ALA A 6 -16.51 0.11 -20.18
CA ALA A 6 -16.82 0.14 -18.77
C ALA A 6 -15.68 0.91 -18.11
N GLY A 7 -15.89 2.21 -17.90
CA GLY A 7 -15.09 3.01 -16.98
C GLY A 7 -15.22 2.37 -15.62
N PHE A 8 -14.31 1.47 -15.31
CA PHE A 8 -14.10 0.97 -13.97
C PHE A 8 -13.66 2.20 -13.18
N LEU A 9 -14.57 2.80 -12.42
CA LEU A 9 -14.22 3.74 -11.38
C LEU A 9 -13.38 2.93 -10.38
N ALA A 10 -12.08 2.83 -10.64
CA ALA A 10 -11.14 2.13 -9.78
C ALA A 10 -11.19 2.85 -8.43
N SER A 11 -11.87 2.23 -7.48
CA SER A 11 -11.82 2.65 -6.10
C SER A 11 -10.50 2.13 -5.57
N HIS A 12 -9.55 3.02 -5.28
CA HIS A 12 -8.25 2.68 -4.71
C HIS A 12 -8.39 1.64 -3.60
N THR A 13 -7.54 0.61 -3.61
CA THR A 13 -7.48 -0.36 -2.51
C THR A 13 -6.59 0.18 -1.40
N LEU A 14 -7.19 0.95 -0.50
CA LEU A 14 -6.48 1.57 0.61
C LEU A 14 -6.08 0.56 1.70
N VAL A 15 -5.04 0.87 2.47
CA VAL A 15 -4.55 0.05 3.59
C VAL A 15 -5.62 -0.16 4.64
N SER A 16 -6.35 0.89 5.02
CA SER A 16 -7.49 0.81 5.94
C SER A 16 -8.56 -0.20 5.49
N GLU A 17 -8.86 -0.22 4.20
CA GLU A 17 -9.81 -1.17 3.61
C GLU A 17 -9.26 -2.60 3.61
N VAL A 18 -7.97 -2.78 3.33
CA VAL A 18 -7.31 -4.09 3.44
C VAL A 18 -7.41 -4.64 4.86
N PHE A 19 -7.16 -3.81 5.88
CA PHE A 19 -7.30 -4.22 7.28
C PHE A 19 -8.74 -4.60 7.62
N ARG A 20 -9.71 -3.84 7.12
CA ARG A 20 -11.14 -4.12 7.29
C ARG A 20 -11.54 -5.45 6.67
N LYS A 21 -11.15 -5.69 5.41
CA LYS A 21 -11.39 -6.96 4.69
C LYS A 21 -10.65 -8.13 5.34
N ALA A 22 -9.46 -7.88 5.91
CA ALA A 22 -8.73 -8.85 6.70
C ALA A 22 -9.41 -9.18 8.05
N GLY A 23 -10.41 -8.40 8.48
CA GLY A 23 -11.11 -8.61 9.74
C GLY A 23 -10.24 -8.31 10.96
N ILE A 24 -9.25 -7.42 10.80
CA ILE A 24 -8.40 -6.98 11.91
C ILE A 24 -9.25 -6.16 12.87
N LYS A 25 -9.32 -6.60 14.13
CA LYS A 25 -9.97 -5.85 15.21
C LYS A 25 -8.98 -4.85 15.80
N SER A 26 -9.46 -3.64 16.06
CA SER A 26 -8.66 -2.56 16.64
C SER A 26 -9.53 -1.67 17.52
N ASP A 27 -8.90 -1.07 18.53
CA ASP A 27 -9.50 0.00 19.34
C ASP A 27 -9.42 1.37 18.64
N LEU A 28 -8.63 1.47 17.56
CA LEU A 28 -8.53 2.66 16.71
C LEU A 28 -9.37 2.51 15.44
N ASP A 29 -9.89 3.63 14.95
CA ASP A 29 -10.58 3.69 13.66
C ASP A 29 -9.65 3.27 12.51
N LEU A 30 -10.18 2.42 11.63
CA LEU A 30 -9.49 1.99 10.41
C LEU A 30 -9.61 3.08 9.33
N ILE A 31 -8.81 4.13 9.50
CA ILE A 31 -8.67 5.31 8.61
C ILE A 31 -7.20 5.62 8.40
N GLU A 32 -6.83 6.20 7.25
CA GLU A 32 -5.43 6.42 6.85
C GLU A 32 -4.65 7.33 7.82
N GLU A 33 -5.31 8.24 8.56
CA GLU A 33 -4.65 9.07 9.58
C GLU A 33 -3.99 8.25 10.69
N ASN A 34 -4.51 7.06 10.98
CA ASN A 34 -4.03 6.24 12.09
C ASN A 34 -2.87 5.31 11.70
N PHE A 35 -2.49 5.27 10.43
CA PHE A 35 -1.36 4.48 9.92
C PHE A 35 -0.14 5.39 9.79
N ILE A 36 0.82 5.22 10.67
CA ILE A 36 2.04 6.04 10.70
C ILE A 36 3.18 5.29 10.02
N THR A 37 3.90 5.98 9.15
CA THR A 37 5.07 5.48 8.45
C THR A 37 6.18 6.53 8.44
N GLN A 38 7.32 6.21 7.84
CA GLN A 38 8.45 7.13 7.69
C GLN A 38 8.83 7.26 6.22
N CYS A 39 9.15 8.47 5.78
CA CYS A 39 9.60 8.69 4.42
C CYS A 39 11.03 8.15 4.28
N PRO A 40 11.32 7.24 3.32
CA PRO A 40 12.67 6.72 3.13
C PRO A 40 13.65 7.80 2.64
N SER A 41 13.16 8.85 1.97
CA SER A 41 13.98 9.92 1.41
C SER A 41 14.31 11.04 2.39
N CYS A 42 13.34 11.48 3.21
CA CYS A 42 13.55 12.60 4.14
C CYS A 42 13.61 12.18 5.62
N GLY A 43 13.27 10.93 5.97
CA GLY A 43 13.28 10.43 7.34
C GLY A 43 12.16 10.96 8.24
N GLU A 44 11.26 11.80 7.73
CA GLU A 44 10.11 12.32 8.48
C GLU A 44 9.07 11.21 8.71
N SER A 45 8.51 11.15 9.92
CA SER A 45 7.36 10.29 10.21
C SER A 45 6.04 11.01 9.97
N PHE A 46 5.09 10.36 9.33
CA PHE A 46 3.83 10.98 8.92
C PHE A 46 2.71 9.93 8.75
N PRO A 47 1.43 10.33 8.79
CA PRO A 47 0.30 9.45 8.53
C PRO A 47 0.08 9.17 7.03
N LEU A 48 -0.43 7.98 6.68
CA LEU A 48 -0.71 7.63 5.28
C LEU A 48 -1.71 8.57 4.59
N SER A 49 -2.54 9.28 5.34
CA SER A 49 -3.44 10.33 4.82
C SER A 49 -2.70 11.51 4.16
N GLU A 50 -1.41 11.68 4.43
CA GLU A 50 -0.55 12.66 3.76
C GLU A 50 0.14 12.14 2.48
N CYS A 51 -0.12 10.88 2.08
CA CYS A 51 0.32 10.37 0.78
C CYS A 51 -0.60 10.87 -0.35
N SER A 52 -0.03 10.98 -1.55
CA SER A 52 -0.77 10.88 -2.80
C SER A 52 -1.04 9.42 -3.08
N VAL A 53 -2.24 9.10 -3.56
CA VAL A 53 -2.65 7.74 -3.89
C VAL A 53 -2.97 7.66 -5.38
N ALA A 54 -2.45 6.65 -6.05
CA ALA A 54 -2.72 6.35 -7.45
C ALA A 54 -2.86 4.84 -7.64
N ASP A 55 -3.55 4.40 -8.69
CA ASP A 55 -3.55 3.00 -9.11
C ASP A 55 -2.64 2.81 -10.33
N ASP A 56 -1.97 1.68 -10.38
CA ASP A 56 -1.19 1.19 -11.53
C ASP A 56 -1.44 -0.31 -11.74
N GLU A 57 -0.79 -0.92 -12.73
CA GLU A 57 -0.84 -2.37 -13.02
C GLU A 57 -0.47 -3.21 -11.78
N ASP A 58 0.38 -2.66 -10.91
CA ASP A 58 0.88 -3.23 -9.66
C ASP A 58 -0.06 -3.06 -8.44
N GLY A 59 -1.17 -2.34 -8.60
CA GLY A 59 -2.11 -2.01 -7.53
C GLY A 59 -2.07 -0.56 -7.08
N THR A 60 -2.49 -0.30 -5.84
CA THR A 60 -2.62 1.05 -5.29
C THR A 60 -1.30 1.51 -4.69
N ILE A 61 -0.70 2.54 -5.28
CA ILE A 61 0.58 3.13 -4.93
C ILE A 61 0.37 4.35 -4.03
N TYR A 62 1.13 4.40 -2.94
CA TYR A 62 1.21 5.54 -2.03
C TYR A 62 2.55 6.24 -2.19
N SER A 63 2.52 7.52 -2.52
CA SER A 63 3.72 8.34 -2.68
C SER A 63 3.69 9.53 -1.73
N ARG A 64 4.84 9.89 -1.15
CA ARG A 64 4.93 11.04 -0.26
C ARG A 64 4.76 12.33 -1.05
N ARG A 65 3.78 13.16 -0.68
CA ARG A 65 3.49 14.44 -1.38
C ARG A 65 4.66 15.42 -1.44
N CYS A 66 5.59 15.39 -0.47
CA CYS A 66 6.69 16.35 -0.42
C CYS A 66 7.92 15.98 -1.27
N CYS A 67 8.05 14.72 -1.70
CA CYS A 67 9.25 14.26 -2.42
C CYS A 67 9.00 13.14 -3.44
N ASP A 68 7.73 12.79 -3.66
CA ASP A 68 7.27 11.73 -4.58
C ASP A 68 7.86 10.34 -4.34
N ALA A 69 8.54 10.13 -3.20
CA ALA A 69 9.07 8.84 -2.82
C ALA A 69 7.93 7.83 -2.64
N THR A 70 8.03 6.66 -3.29
CA THR A 70 7.10 5.55 -3.07
C THR A 70 7.25 5.03 -1.64
N ILE A 71 6.14 5.03 -0.91
CA ILE A 71 6.07 4.63 0.49
C ILE A 71 5.62 3.20 0.61
N LEU A 72 4.51 2.87 -0.07
CA LEU A 72 4.00 1.52 -0.12
C LEU A 72 3.17 1.28 -1.38
N ILE A 73 2.94 0.01 -1.69
CA ILE A 73 2.03 -0.45 -2.72
C ILE A 73 1.15 -1.54 -2.13
N VAL A 74 -0.16 -1.42 -2.36
CA VAL A 74 -1.16 -2.43 -1.99
C VAL A 74 -1.61 -3.16 -3.25
N SER A 75 -1.37 -4.46 -3.32
CA SER A 75 -1.74 -5.28 -4.49
C SER A 75 -2.76 -6.37 -4.18
N SER A 76 -3.46 -6.81 -5.23
CA SER A 76 -4.64 -7.69 -5.21
C SER A 76 -4.25 -9.18 -5.16
N PRO A 77 -5.12 -10.09 -4.65
CA PRO A 77 -4.88 -11.54 -4.50
C PRO A 77 -4.43 -12.36 -5.70
N ILE A 78 -4.34 -11.76 -6.89
CA ILE A 78 -3.98 -12.48 -8.12
C ILE A 78 -2.46 -12.46 -8.34
N ASP A 79 -1.72 -11.62 -7.61
CA ASP A 79 -0.26 -11.60 -7.68
C ASP A 79 0.33 -12.85 -7.03
N ILE A 80 1.16 -13.57 -7.80
CA ILE A 80 1.83 -14.80 -7.37
C ILE A 80 2.69 -14.47 -6.13
N PRO A 81 2.40 -15.02 -4.94
CA PRO A 81 3.16 -14.74 -3.74
C PRO A 81 4.59 -15.25 -3.90
N ARG A 82 5.53 -14.33 -4.05
CA ARG A 82 6.98 -14.60 -4.12
C ARG A 82 7.63 -14.21 -2.79
N LYS A 83 8.65 -14.95 -2.37
CA LYS A 83 9.40 -14.64 -1.13
C LYS A 83 10.04 -13.25 -1.27
N GLY A 84 9.82 -12.36 -0.31
CA GLY A 84 10.33 -10.98 -0.34
C GLY A 84 9.38 -9.93 -0.94
N TYR A 85 8.13 -10.28 -1.26
CA TYR A 85 7.14 -9.38 -1.86
C TYR A 85 6.30 -8.59 -0.84
N GLY A 86 6.75 -8.41 0.40
CA GLY A 86 6.03 -7.62 1.40
C GLY A 86 5.17 -8.44 2.37
N TYR A 87 4.24 -7.75 3.03
CA TYR A 87 3.43 -8.28 4.12
C TYR A 87 2.03 -8.69 3.64
N ARG A 88 1.66 -9.96 3.88
CA ARG A 88 0.39 -10.53 3.40
C ARG A 88 -0.72 -10.38 4.45
N LEU A 89 -1.85 -9.80 4.04
CA LEU A 89 -3.08 -9.67 4.82
C LEU A 89 -4.25 -10.34 4.06
N LYS A 90 -4.54 -11.59 4.43
CA LYS A 90 -5.44 -12.50 3.69
C LYS A 90 -5.07 -12.57 2.20
N ASP A 91 -5.84 -11.87 1.40
CA ASP A 91 -5.81 -11.83 -0.05
C ASP A 91 -4.93 -10.70 -0.56
N TYR A 92 -4.56 -9.73 0.26
CA TYR A 92 -3.80 -8.56 -0.16
C TYR A 92 -2.34 -8.65 0.24
N VAL A 93 -1.48 -7.96 -0.51
CA VAL A 93 -0.06 -7.80 -0.21
C VAL A 93 0.26 -6.32 -0.05
N ILE A 94 0.89 -5.96 1.07
CA ILE A 94 1.38 -4.62 1.35
C ILE A 94 2.91 -4.64 1.19
N ARG A 95 3.41 -3.90 0.20
CA ARG A 95 4.85 -3.69 -0.06
C ARG A 95 5.22 -2.34 0.48
N ASN A 96 6.13 -2.22 1.44
CA ASN A 96 6.42 -0.96 2.12
C ASN A 96 7.92 -0.71 2.28
N ALA A 97 8.36 0.52 2.01
CA ALA A 97 9.76 0.93 2.12
C ALA A 97 10.24 0.94 3.57
N THR A 98 9.36 1.34 4.48
CA THR A 98 9.63 1.51 5.92
C THR A 98 8.49 0.91 6.73
N ASP A 99 8.72 0.69 8.03
CA ASP A 99 7.71 0.17 8.94
C ASP A 99 6.42 1.00 8.88
N ILE A 100 5.27 0.32 8.90
CA ILE A 100 3.96 0.95 9.09
C ILE A 100 3.43 0.54 10.45
N ARG A 101 3.05 1.53 11.26
CA ARG A 101 2.47 1.34 12.60
C ARG A 101 1.01 1.73 12.60
N PHE A 102 0.18 0.88 13.17
CA PHE A 102 -1.24 1.14 13.42
C PHE A 102 -1.59 0.72 14.85
N GLY A 103 -1.69 1.69 15.76
CA GLY A 103 -1.80 1.40 17.19
C GLY A 103 -0.66 0.52 17.70
N LYS A 104 -0.98 -0.71 18.13
CA LYS A 104 0.00 -1.72 18.58
C LYS A 104 0.46 -2.67 17.47
N VAL A 105 -0.10 -2.57 16.27
CA VAL A 105 0.22 -3.42 15.12
C VAL A 105 1.39 -2.81 14.36
N LEU A 106 2.35 -3.65 14.01
CA LEU A 106 3.49 -3.32 13.17
C LEU A 106 3.43 -4.14 11.88
N ILE A 107 3.46 -3.47 10.74
CA ILE A 107 3.80 -4.07 9.45
C ILE A 107 5.29 -3.78 9.22
N PRO A 108 6.16 -4.81 9.25
CA PRO A 108 7.59 -4.61 9.08
C PRO A 108 7.91 -4.08 7.69
N ALA A 109 8.95 -3.26 7.58
CA ALA A 109 9.52 -2.82 6.32
C ALA A 109 9.89 -4.00 5.43
N SER A 110 9.63 -3.86 4.12
CA SER A 110 10.06 -4.79 3.10
C SER A 110 10.49 -4.02 1.85
N PRO A 111 11.55 -3.20 1.93
CA PRO A 111 11.96 -2.31 0.84
C PRO A 111 12.30 -3.07 -0.45
N ASP A 112 12.87 -4.28 -0.35
CA ASP A 112 13.14 -5.14 -1.51
C ASP A 112 11.86 -5.53 -2.28
N ALA A 113 10.69 -5.47 -1.64
CA ALA A 113 9.41 -5.73 -2.30
C ALA A 113 9.03 -4.62 -3.28
N LEU A 114 9.58 -3.41 -3.12
CA LEU A 114 9.39 -2.30 -4.05
C LEU A 114 10.32 -2.40 -5.27
N ALA A 115 11.40 -3.19 -5.20
CA ALA A 115 12.40 -3.30 -6.27
C ALA A 115 11.89 -4.04 -7.52
N GLY A 116 10.71 -4.66 -7.47
CA GLY A 116 10.12 -5.46 -8.56
C GLY A 116 9.42 -4.67 -9.67
N THR A 117 9.35 -3.34 -9.60
CA THR A 117 8.72 -2.49 -10.64
C THR A 117 9.69 -2.02 -11.72
N GLY A 118 10.97 -2.40 -11.61
CA GLY A 118 11.91 -2.24 -12.72
C GLY A 118 11.55 -3.22 -13.84
N LYS A 119 11.00 -2.70 -14.95
CA LYS A 119 11.06 -3.39 -16.25
C LYS A 119 12.48 -3.91 -16.45
N GLY A 120 12.65 -5.22 -16.25
CA GLY A 120 13.77 -5.94 -16.82
C GLY A 120 13.65 -5.82 -18.33
N GLU A 121 14.67 -5.17 -18.88
CA GLU A 121 15.19 -5.20 -20.26
C GLU A 121 14.56 -6.20 -21.25
#